data_AF-A0A8B8AH38-F1
#
_entry.id   AF-A0A8B8AH38-F1
#
_cell.length_a   1.000
_cell.length_b   1.000
_cell.length_c   1.000
_cell.angle_alpha   90.00
_cell.angle_beta   90.00
_cell.angle_gamma   90.00
#
_symmetry.space_group_name_H-M   'P 1'
#
loop_
_entity.id
_entity.type
_entity.pdbx_description
1 polymer ?
#
loop_
_entity_poly.entity_id
_entity_poly.type
_entity_poly.pdbx_seq_one_letter_code
_entity_poly.pdbx_strand_id
1 'polypeptide(L)'
;MPRRKAPKQMDTQSVQGASTVQTKRRKSNQSAVSSTTEQSSSTIDYEKLANEILRQQGKLQAQPTNCSDSHSLNPLPQENITVSPLPCTFQTNSPTGGQVQCAASEPRPQTAAEGTVSELVTRIFEGSFPVCTSFKSPTDTNSSSQLDHLNPSACNLLSRALSKSSSTIYKRSWDMLLETFPAITSLPISSSMLCNFIAHLFNSGYSPNSIATHVSAISYVHKLLETTDPADTFLVKKIMQGCHHSAPSKDSRLPITGPILHKLIQGLQSSICNQQQRILVKSVFLLAFNAFLRLGEVVVKSKSLTNTVVQREDVSFVLENNSPVEVLLVLRHFKTNKTKDLFQIHLKALKDKTMCPVYTLYEYVKIFGHHTGPLYQFIGGKPVTYSFVTKHLQNTIQFIGLNPSLYKGHSFRIGAATHAAKLGYSENSIQKMGRWNSDAIRRYVRLESFEI
;
A
#
# COMPACT_ATOMS: atom_id res chain seq x y z
N MET A 1 -42.75 60.96 45.31
CA MET A 1 -41.36 60.51 45.58
C MET A 1 -41.09 59.25 44.76
N PRO A 2 -39.92 59.15 44.13
CA PRO A 2 -39.71 58.75 42.73
C PRO A 2 -38.74 57.53 42.64
N ARG A 3 -38.21 57.02 41.52
CA ARG A 3 -37.72 57.61 40.24
C ARG A 3 -37.88 56.58 39.11
N ARG A 4 -38.70 56.87 38.07
CA ARG A 4 -38.39 57.55 36.77
C ARG A 4 -37.59 56.66 35.80
N LYS A 5 -38.21 56.01 34.81
CA LYS A 5 -38.79 56.49 33.51
C LYS A 5 -37.78 57.11 32.52
N ALA A 6 -37.52 56.32 31.48
CA ALA A 6 -37.80 56.57 30.06
C ALA A 6 -36.93 57.55 29.23
N PRO A 7 -36.87 57.33 27.89
CA PRO A 7 -35.90 57.88 26.94
C PRO A 7 -36.47 59.04 26.10
N LYS A 8 -35.64 59.68 25.27
CA LYS A 8 -36.08 60.51 24.14
C LYS A 8 -35.13 60.45 22.93
N GLN A 9 -35.75 60.30 21.76
CA GLN A 9 -35.25 60.50 20.40
C GLN A 9 -35.06 61.99 20.04
N MET A 10 -34.58 62.19 18.79
CA MET A 10 -34.43 63.41 17.96
C MET A 10 -32.96 63.86 17.85
N ASP A 11 -32.39 64.22 16.70
CA ASP A 11 -32.96 64.48 15.38
C ASP A 11 -31.87 64.42 14.29
N THR A 12 -32.37 64.38 13.06
CA THR A 12 -31.76 64.67 11.75
C THR A 12 -30.50 65.56 11.67
N GLN A 13 -29.56 65.22 10.78
CA GLN A 13 -29.17 66.02 9.59
C GLN A 13 -27.87 65.52 8.91
N SER A 14 -27.97 65.46 7.59
CA SER A 14 -26.90 65.42 6.58
C SER A 14 -25.89 66.57 6.71
N VAL A 15 -24.62 66.35 6.35
CA VAL A 15 -23.80 67.28 5.53
C VAL A 15 -22.54 66.54 5.03
N GLN A 16 -22.33 66.62 3.71
CA GLN A 16 -21.08 66.30 3.02
C GLN A 16 -20.01 67.37 3.32
N GLY A 17 -18.74 66.97 3.44
CA GLY A 17 -17.63 67.91 3.55
C GLY A 17 -16.30 67.28 3.20
N ALA A 18 -15.93 67.35 1.93
CA ALA A 18 -14.57 67.14 1.47
C ALA A 18 -13.72 68.38 1.78
N SER A 19 -12.49 68.21 2.30
CA SER A 19 -11.32 69.00 1.85
C SER A 19 -10.01 68.47 2.44
N THR A 20 -9.23 67.83 1.57
CA THR A 20 -7.80 68.06 1.29
C THR A 20 -6.99 68.93 2.25
N VAL A 21 -5.88 68.41 2.81
CA VAL A 21 -4.58 69.13 2.90
C VAL A 21 -3.40 68.13 2.91
N GLN A 22 -2.60 68.21 1.84
CA GLN A 22 -1.12 68.17 1.73
C GLN A 22 -0.31 67.49 2.87
N THR A 23 0.74 66.70 2.61
CA THR A 23 2.02 67.24 2.11
C THR A 23 3.08 66.16 1.83
N LYS A 24 3.91 66.46 0.81
CA LYS A 24 5.36 66.20 0.67
C LYS A 24 5.89 64.78 0.46
N ARG A 25 6.08 64.51 -0.84
CA ARG A 25 7.21 63.76 -1.42
C ARG A 25 8.58 64.16 -0.83
N ARG A 26 9.43 63.15 -0.58
CA ARG A 26 10.85 63.18 -0.96
C ARG A 26 11.27 61.79 -1.47
N LYS A 27 11.74 61.75 -2.72
CA LYS A 27 12.26 60.60 -3.47
C LYS A 27 13.78 60.59 -3.37
N SER A 28 14.37 59.39 -3.25
CA SER A 28 15.63 58.90 -3.86
C SER A 28 16.04 57.65 -3.05
N ASN A 29 16.51 56.52 -3.56
CA ASN A 29 17.04 56.16 -4.88
C ASN A 29 16.94 54.62 -5.04
N GLN A 30 17.04 54.18 -6.28
CA GLN A 30 17.15 52.79 -6.71
C GLN A 30 18.37 52.09 -6.09
N SER A 31 18.18 50.83 -5.70
CA SER A 31 19.20 49.78 -5.82
C SER A 31 18.49 48.41 -5.79
N ALA A 32 18.71 47.64 -6.84
CA ALA A 32 18.20 46.29 -7.03
C ALA A 32 18.76 45.33 -5.97
N VAL A 33 17.89 44.53 -5.35
CA VAL A 33 18.25 43.23 -4.77
C VAL A 33 17.08 42.28 -4.99
N SER A 34 17.35 41.26 -5.79
CA SER A 34 16.52 40.07 -5.98
C SER A 34 16.40 39.29 -4.68
N SER A 35 15.20 39.20 -4.11
CA SER A 35 14.90 38.29 -2.99
C SER A 35 14.30 36.99 -3.53
N THR A 36 15.17 36.03 -3.81
CA THR A 36 14.82 34.61 -3.90
C THR A 36 14.38 34.14 -2.51
N THR A 37 13.10 33.83 -2.37
CA THR A 37 12.58 33.08 -1.21
C THR A 37 12.98 31.62 -1.39
N GLU A 38 14.13 31.23 -0.81
CA GLU A 38 14.53 29.83 -0.68
C GLU A 38 13.53 29.09 0.22
N GLN A 39 12.68 28.26 -0.38
CA GLN A 39 11.98 27.22 0.36
C GLN A 39 12.99 26.10 0.67
N SER A 40 13.37 26.00 1.94
CA SER A 40 14.27 24.96 2.45
C SER A 40 13.60 23.58 2.31
N SER A 41 13.88 22.89 1.20
CA SER A 41 13.76 21.44 1.11
C SER A 41 14.71 20.83 2.15
N SER A 42 14.16 20.10 3.13
CA SER A 42 14.96 19.38 4.12
C SER A 42 15.65 18.17 3.47
N THR A 43 16.70 18.44 2.69
CA THR A 43 17.60 17.43 2.13
C THR A 43 18.43 16.85 3.27
N ILE A 44 18.15 15.60 3.65
CA ILE A 44 18.96 14.88 4.63
C ILE A 44 20.24 14.43 3.92
N ASP A 45 21.35 15.04 4.28
CA ASP A 45 22.69 14.66 3.86
C ASP A 45 23.12 13.38 4.61
N TYR A 46 22.99 12.24 3.92
CA TYR A 46 23.31 10.93 4.46
C TYR A 46 24.79 10.76 4.82
N GLU A 47 25.68 11.57 4.26
CA GLU A 47 27.11 11.54 4.56
C GLU A 47 27.40 12.27 5.88
N LYS A 48 26.77 13.43 6.11
CA LYS A 48 26.79 14.08 7.43
C LYS A 48 26.18 13.21 8.52
N LEU A 49 25.09 12.51 8.21
CA LEU A 49 24.47 11.57 9.14
C LEU A 49 25.37 10.37 9.44
N ALA A 50 26.00 9.77 8.42
CA ALA A 50 26.95 8.66 8.60
C ALA A 50 28.19 9.06 9.41
N ASN A 51 28.73 10.25 9.16
CA ASN A 51 29.90 10.76 9.88
C ASN A 51 29.59 11.06 11.36
N GLU A 52 28.40 11.59 11.67
CA GLU A 52 27.99 11.81 13.05
C GLU A 52 27.75 10.48 13.81
N ILE A 53 27.26 9.45 13.12
CA ILE A 53 27.10 8.10 13.68
C ILE A 53 28.46 7.49 14.03
N LEU A 54 29.45 7.56 13.12
CA LEU A 54 30.81 7.08 13.39
C LEU A 54 31.47 7.86 14.55
N ARG A 55 31.21 9.18 14.64
CA ARG A 55 31.70 10.02 15.74
C ARG A 55 31.11 9.62 17.09
N GLN A 56 29.84 9.23 17.13
CA GLN A 56 29.20 8.75 18.36
C GLN A 56 29.66 7.34 18.76
N GLN A 57 29.95 6.47 17.79
CA GLN A 57 30.52 5.14 18.03
C GLN A 57 31.95 5.22 18.60
N GLY A 58 32.77 6.17 18.15
CA GLY A 58 34.11 6.41 18.72
C GLY A 58 34.10 6.88 20.17
N LYS A 59 33.00 7.51 20.64
CA LYS A 59 32.84 7.91 22.05
C LYS A 59 32.42 6.78 22.97
N LEU A 60 31.80 5.72 22.43
CA LEU A 60 31.33 4.56 23.20
C LEU A 60 32.43 3.50 23.42
N GLN A 61 33.47 3.47 22.59
CA GLN A 61 34.60 2.54 22.74
C GLN A 61 35.69 3.02 23.71
N ALA A 62 35.55 4.22 24.29
CA ALA A 62 36.52 4.81 25.22
C ALA A 62 36.21 4.55 26.71
N GLN A 63 35.23 3.71 27.04
CA GLN A 63 35.00 3.26 28.42
C GLN A 63 35.53 1.84 28.65
N PRO A 64 36.37 1.61 29.67
CA PRO A 64 36.94 0.29 29.94
C PRO A 64 35.91 -0.65 30.58
N THR A 65 35.81 -1.86 30.02
CA THR A 65 35.01 -3.01 30.49
C THR A 65 35.66 -3.70 31.69
N ASN A 66 34.87 -4.11 32.68
CA ASN A 66 35.30 -5.08 33.70
C ASN A 66 34.23 -6.14 33.96
N CYS A 67 34.72 -7.34 34.31
CA CYS A 67 34.07 -8.54 34.84
C CYS A 67 33.57 -9.62 33.86
N SER A 68 34.50 -10.56 33.66
CA SER A 68 34.40 -12.02 33.63
C SER A 68 33.24 -12.62 34.45
N ASP A 69 32.63 -13.70 33.97
CA ASP A 69 32.59 -14.98 34.69
C ASP A 69 32.09 -16.15 33.81
N SER A 70 32.74 -17.29 34.00
CA SER A 70 32.61 -18.58 33.33
C SER A 70 31.76 -19.55 34.16
N HIS A 71 30.95 -20.42 33.56
CA HIS A 71 30.75 -21.80 34.03
C HIS A 71 30.09 -22.71 32.97
N SER A 72 30.57 -23.96 32.91
CA SER A 72 30.28 -25.02 31.94
C SER A 72 29.16 -25.99 32.34
N LEU A 73 28.40 -26.44 31.33
CA LEU A 73 27.83 -27.78 31.00
C LEU A 73 27.53 -28.83 32.10
N ASN A 74 26.29 -29.38 32.12
CA ASN A 74 25.91 -30.75 31.68
C ASN A 74 24.39 -31.11 31.88
N PRO A 75 23.84 -32.25 31.35
CA PRO A 75 22.60 -32.27 30.55
C PRO A 75 21.35 -33.03 31.10
N LEU A 76 20.21 -32.82 30.40
CA LEU A 76 18.93 -33.57 30.18
C LEU A 76 18.47 -34.73 31.10
N PRO A 77 17.13 -34.88 31.20
CA PRO A 77 16.51 -36.15 30.79
C PRO A 77 15.31 -36.02 29.83
N GLN A 78 15.07 -37.11 29.09
CA GLN A 78 14.04 -37.34 28.08
C GLN A 78 12.69 -37.76 28.70
N GLU A 79 11.57 -37.37 28.08
CA GLU A 79 10.30 -38.11 28.18
C GLU A 79 9.65 -38.29 26.79
N ASN A 80 9.26 -39.54 26.53
CA ASN A 80 8.55 -40.04 25.35
C ASN A 80 7.04 -39.80 25.50
N ILE A 81 6.39 -39.25 24.47
CA ILE A 81 4.94 -39.45 24.25
C ILE A 81 4.69 -39.84 22.80
N THR A 82 4.18 -41.05 22.65
CA THR A 82 3.76 -41.72 21.43
C THR A 82 2.32 -41.31 21.08
N VAL A 83 2.04 -40.89 19.84
CA VAL A 83 0.66 -40.86 19.30
C VAL A 83 0.67 -41.37 17.86
N SER A 84 -0.13 -42.42 17.64
CA SER A 84 -0.31 -43.19 16.40
C SER A 84 -1.07 -42.43 15.31
N PRO A 85 -0.84 -42.75 14.01
CA PRO A 85 -1.66 -42.26 12.90
C PRO A 85 -2.73 -43.29 12.48
N LEU A 86 -3.92 -42.82 12.12
CA LEU A 86 -4.92 -43.61 11.38
C LEU A 86 -5.47 -42.80 10.19
N PRO A 87 -5.98 -43.47 9.13
CA PRO A 87 -5.83 -43.03 7.74
C PRO A 87 -7.13 -42.52 7.12
N CYS A 88 -7.03 -41.65 6.11
CA CYS A 88 -8.13 -41.37 5.19
C CYS A 88 -7.73 -41.76 3.76
N THR A 89 -8.30 -42.86 3.31
CA THR A 89 -8.39 -43.32 1.93
C THR A 89 -9.42 -42.49 1.17
N PHE A 90 -9.04 -41.93 0.01
CA PHE A 90 -9.98 -41.39 -0.97
C PHE A 90 -10.14 -42.42 -2.10
N GLN A 91 -11.30 -43.08 -2.13
CA GLN A 91 -11.77 -43.86 -3.28
C GLN A 91 -12.55 -42.95 -4.22
N THR A 92 -12.18 -43.03 -5.49
CA THR A 92 -12.90 -42.51 -6.65
C THR A 92 -14.14 -43.36 -6.89
N ASN A 93 -15.32 -42.75 -7.01
CA ASN A 93 -16.47 -43.38 -7.64
C ASN A 93 -17.29 -42.36 -8.45
N SER A 94 -17.35 -42.62 -9.75
CA SER A 94 -18.33 -42.09 -10.70
C SER A 94 -19.73 -42.64 -10.41
N PRO A 95 -20.79 -41.97 -10.88
CA PRO A 95 -21.92 -42.72 -11.41
C PRO A 95 -22.39 -42.23 -12.78
N THR A 96 -22.55 -43.20 -13.67
CA THR A 96 -23.30 -43.15 -14.93
C THR A 96 -24.77 -43.50 -14.66
N GLY A 97 -25.69 -42.82 -15.33
CA GLY A 97 -27.01 -43.39 -15.68
C GLY A 97 -28.23 -42.51 -15.38
N GLY A 98 -28.95 -42.12 -16.44
CA GLY A 98 -30.40 -41.82 -16.39
C GLY A 98 -30.83 -40.41 -16.79
N GLN A 99 -30.78 -40.07 -18.08
CA GLN A 99 -31.53 -38.93 -18.63
C GLN A 99 -32.93 -39.40 -19.07
N VAL A 100 -33.95 -38.92 -18.36
CA VAL A 100 -35.34 -38.88 -18.82
C VAL A 100 -35.60 -37.47 -19.33
N GLN A 101 -35.94 -37.33 -20.60
CA GLN A 101 -36.37 -36.08 -21.24
C GLN A 101 -37.83 -35.80 -20.85
N CYS A 102 -38.08 -34.65 -20.23
CA CYS A 102 -39.41 -34.03 -20.20
C CYS A 102 -39.27 -32.53 -20.48
N ALA A 103 -40.19 -32.04 -21.31
CA ALA A 103 -40.15 -30.79 -22.05
C ALA A 103 -40.10 -29.54 -21.16
N ALA A 104 -39.27 -28.58 -21.57
CA ALA A 104 -39.22 -27.23 -21.03
C ALA A 104 -40.34 -26.39 -21.67
N SER A 105 -41.23 -25.85 -20.84
CA SER A 105 -42.07 -24.69 -21.18
C SER A 105 -41.34 -23.41 -20.76
N GLU A 106 -41.05 -22.55 -21.74
CA GLU A 106 -40.45 -21.23 -21.53
C GLU A 106 -41.40 -20.31 -20.74
N PRO A 107 -40.91 -19.58 -19.71
CA PRO A 107 -41.58 -18.38 -19.25
C PRO A 107 -41.07 -17.16 -20.05
N ARG A 108 -42.05 -16.49 -20.66
CA ARG A 108 -42.01 -15.19 -21.34
C ARG A 108 -41.25 -14.11 -20.53
N PRO A 109 -40.59 -13.12 -21.20
CA PRO A 109 -39.71 -12.16 -20.52
C PRO A 109 -40.52 -11.22 -19.63
N GLN A 110 -40.21 -11.22 -18.33
CA GLN A 110 -40.62 -10.16 -17.42
C GLN A 110 -39.71 -8.95 -17.67
N THR A 111 -40.36 -7.82 -17.93
CA THR A 111 -39.80 -6.47 -17.99
C THR A 111 -38.79 -6.21 -16.87
N ALA A 112 -37.63 -5.65 -17.22
CA ALA A 112 -36.53 -5.32 -16.32
C ALA A 112 -37.02 -4.54 -15.09
N ALA A 113 -36.86 -5.13 -13.91
CA ALA A 113 -37.00 -4.42 -12.64
C ALA A 113 -35.73 -3.58 -12.44
N GLU A 114 -35.84 -2.27 -12.63
CA GLU A 114 -34.87 -1.32 -12.10
C GLU A 114 -34.83 -1.47 -10.57
N GLY A 115 -33.64 -1.65 -9.98
CA GLY A 115 -33.44 -1.39 -8.54
C GLY A 115 -33.03 -2.56 -7.65
N THR A 116 -32.14 -3.46 -8.10
CA THR A 116 -31.55 -4.45 -7.17
C THR A 116 -30.40 -3.87 -6.34
N VAL A 117 -30.16 -4.42 -5.14
CA VAL A 117 -28.98 -4.06 -4.30
C VAL A 117 -27.67 -4.29 -5.09
N SER A 118 -27.62 -5.32 -5.93
CA SER A 118 -26.48 -5.62 -6.80
C SER A 118 -26.18 -4.49 -7.79
N GLU A 119 -27.22 -3.96 -8.46
CA GLU A 119 -27.08 -2.83 -9.37
C GLU A 119 -26.63 -1.56 -8.66
N LEU A 120 -27.17 -1.29 -7.47
CA LEU A 120 -26.77 -0.14 -6.64
C LEU A 120 -25.28 -0.22 -6.27
N VAL A 121 -24.83 -1.35 -5.74
CA VAL A 121 -23.42 -1.60 -5.39
C VAL A 121 -22.52 -1.44 -6.61
N THR A 122 -22.93 -2.01 -7.75
CA THR A 122 -22.21 -1.92 -9.01
C THR A 122 -22.03 -0.47 -9.43
N ARG A 123 -23.11 0.33 -9.41
CA ARG A 123 -23.07 1.77 -9.71
C ARG A 123 -22.12 2.53 -8.79
N ILE A 124 -22.19 2.29 -7.48
CA ILE A 124 -21.32 2.95 -6.47
C ILE A 124 -19.83 2.71 -6.81
N PHE A 125 -19.44 1.47 -7.10
CA PHE A 125 -18.03 1.13 -7.32
C PHE A 125 -17.54 1.36 -8.74
N GLU A 126 -18.44 1.50 -9.72
CA GLU A 126 -18.12 1.93 -11.09
C GLU A 126 -18.06 3.45 -11.24
N GLY A 127 -18.54 4.20 -10.23
CA GLY A 127 -18.54 5.66 -10.24
C GLY A 127 -19.69 6.27 -11.04
N SER A 128 -20.71 5.45 -11.34
CA SER A 128 -21.90 5.83 -12.08
C SER A 128 -23.00 6.28 -11.11
N PHE A 129 -22.80 7.46 -10.52
CA PHE A 129 -23.85 8.14 -9.75
C PHE A 129 -24.78 8.87 -10.73
N PRO A 130 -26.11 8.86 -10.53
CA PRO A 130 -27.03 9.51 -11.45
C PRO A 130 -26.64 10.97 -11.62
N VAL A 131 -26.36 11.34 -12.88
CA VAL A 131 -26.20 12.74 -13.27
C VAL A 131 -27.60 13.31 -13.29
N CYS A 132 -27.82 14.39 -12.55
CA CYS A 132 -29.07 15.14 -12.58
C CYS A 132 -29.34 15.63 -14.01
N THR A 133 -30.10 14.85 -14.79
CA THR A 133 -30.82 15.33 -15.96
C THR A 133 -32.26 15.54 -15.49
N SER A 134 -32.59 16.80 -15.23
CA SER A 134 -33.93 17.29 -14.90
C SER A 134 -35.03 16.64 -15.76
N PHE A 135 -36.03 16.00 -15.14
CA PHE A 135 -37.45 16.41 -15.12
C PHE A 135 -38.32 15.39 -14.33
N LYS A 136 -39.39 15.90 -13.72
CA LYS A 136 -40.18 15.37 -12.58
C LYS A 136 -41.17 14.23 -12.92
N SER A 137 -41.54 13.48 -11.87
CA SER A 137 -42.95 13.25 -11.49
C SER A 137 -43.09 13.24 -9.95
N PRO A 138 -44.07 13.96 -9.35
CA PRO A 138 -44.24 14.06 -7.91
C PRO A 138 -45.40 13.19 -7.43
N THR A 139 -45.11 11.95 -7.05
CA THR A 139 -45.91 11.15 -6.10
C THR A 139 -45.17 9.85 -5.92
N ASP A 140 -44.27 9.81 -4.94
CA ASP A 140 -43.91 8.62 -4.17
C ASP A 140 -42.91 9.05 -3.09
N THR A 141 -43.44 9.37 -1.92
CA THR A 141 -42.66 9.54 -0.70
C THR A 141 -42.21 8.17 -0.22
N ASN A 142 -41.03 7.73 -0.64
CA ASN A 142 -40.01 7.13 0.21
C ASN A 142 -38.76 6.74 -0.62
N SER A 143 -37.58 7.13 -0.11
CA SER A 143 -36.23 6.83 -0.59
C SER A 143 -35.77 7.46 -1.92
N SER A 144 -35.79 8.79 -2.05
CA SER A 144 -34.78 9.46 -2.88
C SER A 144 -33.43 9.30 -2.18
N SER A 145 -32.49 8.57 -2.78
CA SER A 145 -31.18 8.40 -2.20
C SER A 145 -30.52 9.78 -2.14
N GLN A 146 -29.91 10.18 -1.02
CA GLN A 146 -29.28 11.53 -0.94
C GLN A 146 -28.22 11.76 -2.03
N LEU A 147 -27.69 10.68 -2.60
CA LEU A 147 -26.82 10.70 -3.77
C LEU A 147 -27.48 11.35 -4.99
N ASP A 148 -28.80 11.30 -5.12
CA ASP A 148 -29.58 11.89 -6.22
C ASP A 148 -29.58 13.44 -6.16
N HIS A 149 -29.23 14.02 -5.01
CA HIS A 149 -29.11 15.47 -4.82
C HIS A 149 -27.69 15.99 -5.01
N LEU A 150 -26.71 15.11 -5.24
CA LEU A 150 -25.33 15.51 -5.47
C LEU A 150 -25.16 16.08 -6.88
N ASN A 151 -24.50 17.23 -6.97
CA ASN A 151 -24.10 17.76 -8.27
C ASN A 151 -22.98 16.90 -8.91
N PRO A 152 -22.75 17.00 -10.23
CA PRO A 152 -21.74 16.19 -10.92
C PRO A 152 -20.32 16.32 -10.34
N SER A 153 -19.95 17.49 -9.83
CA SER A 153 -18.64 17.71 -9.19
C SER A 153 -18.51 16.93 -7.88
N ALA A 154 -19.54 16.91 -7.05
CA ALA A 154 -19.58 16.11 -5.82
C ALA A 154 -19.52 14.60 -6.14
N CYS A 155 -20.27 14.14 -7.15
CA CYS A 155 -20.19 12.76 -7.64
C CYS A 155 -18.78 12.40 -8.16
N ASN A 156 -18.10 13.33 -8.84
CA ASN A 156 -16.73 13.14 -9.29
C ASN A 156 -15.73 13.05 -8.13
N LEU A 157 -15.88 13.91 -7.11
CA LEU A 157 -15.03 13.84 -5.91
C LEU A 157 -15.24 12.53 -5.16
N LEU A 158 -16.50 12.10 -5.03
CA LEU A 158 -16.86 10.85 -4.37
C LEU A 158 -16.29 9.63 -5.09
N SER A 159 -16.39 9.57 -6.42
CA SER A 159 -15.82 8.45 -7.21
C SER A 159 -14.29 8.35 -7.10
N ARG A 160 -13.63 9.45 -6.73
CA ARG A 160 -12.17 9.52 -6.50
C ARG A 160 -11.75 9.25 -5.06
N ALA A 161 -12.71 9.13 -4.12
CA ALA A 161 -12.42 8.93 -2.70
C ALA A 161 -11.76 7.57 -2.41
N LEU A 162 -12.09 6.53 -3.18
CA LEU A 162 -11.45 5.22 -3.12
C LEU A 162 -10.44 5.04 -4.24
N SER A 163 -9.30 4.42 -3.93
CA SER A 163 -8.40 3.95 -4.99
C SER A 163 -9.07 2.85 -5.81
N LYS A 164 -8.71 2.73 -7.10
CA LYS A 164 -9.29 1.68 -7.97
C LYS A 164 -9.14 0.28 -7.39
N SER A 165 -8.01 -0.02 -6.75
CA SER A 165 -7.77 -1.31 -6.07
C SER A 165 -8.71 -1.54 -4.89
N SER A 166 -9.02 -0.49 -4.11
CA SER A 166 -9.91 -0.60 -2.96
C SER A 166 -11.36 -0.75 -3.42
N SER A 167 -11.78 0.02 -4.44
CA SER A 167 -13.08 -0.14 -5.10
C SER A 167 -13.29 -1.57 -5.61
N THR A 168 -12.29 -2.16 -6.29
CA THR A 168 -12.39 -3.56 -6.76
C THR A 168 -12.54 -4.57 -5.62
N ILE A 169 -11.80 -4.42 -4.53
CA ILE A 169 -11.91 -5.32 -3.36
C ILE A 169 -13.26 -5.15 -2.67
N TYR A 170 -13.75 -3.90 -2.57
CA TYR A 170 -15.02 -3.62 -1.92
C TYR A 170 -16.19 -4.14 -2.74
N LYS A 171 -16.20 -3.94 -4.08
CA LYS A 171 -17.19 -4.55 -4.98
C LYS A 171 -17.22 -6.07 -4.81
N ARG A 172 -16.05 -6.73 -4.88
CA ARG A 172 -15.95 -8.18 -4.68
C ARG A 172 -16.47 -8.65 -3.32
N SER A 173 -16.32 -7.83 -2.27
CA SER A 173 -16.84 -8.16 -0.94
C SER A 173 -18.36 -8.16 -0.91
N TRP A 174 -18.98 -7.23 -1.63
CA TRP A 174 -20.43 -7.20 -1.82
C TRP A 174 -20.92 -8.33 -2.70
N ASP A 175 -20.25 -8.61 -3.82
CA ASP A 175 -20.60 -9.73 -4.70
C ASP A 175 -20.63 -11.05 -3.89
N MET A 176 -19.61 -11.28 -3.06
CA MET A 176 -19.54 -12.46 -2.18
C MET A 176 -20.66 -12.48 -1.12
N LEU A 177 -21.02 -11.33 -0.54
CA LEU A 177 -22.13 -11.26 0.41
C LEU A 177 -23.46 -11.65 -0.27
N LEU A 178 -23.72 -11.09 -1.45
CA LEU A 178 -24.95 -11.33 -2.21
C LEU A 178 -25.03 -12.76 -2.74
N GLU A 179 -23.90 -13.37 -3.12
CA GLU A 179 -23.81 -14.79 -3.48
C GLU A 179 -24.10 -15.70 -2.27
N THR A 180 -23.60 -15.34 -1.08
CA THR A 180 -23.79 -16.12 0.15
C THR A 180 -25.22 -15.99 0.69
N PHE A 181 -25.82 -14.81 0.55
CA PHE A 181 -27.14 -14.47 1.09
C PHE A 181 -28.02 -13.84 -0.01
N PRO A 182 -28.55 -14.64 -0.96
CA PRO A 182 -29.35 -14.14 -2.09
C PRO A 182 -30.68 -13.52 -1.66
N ALA A 183 -31.11 -13.74 -0.42
CA ALA A 183 -32.30 -13.13 0.17
C ALA A 183 -32.15 -11.62 0.47
N ILE A 184 -30.95 -11.04 0.31
CA ILE A 184 -30.73 -9.61 0.50
C ILE A 184 -31.34 -8.84 -0.68
N THR A 185 -32.50 -8.25 -0.46
CA THR A 185 -33.24 -7.45 -1.46
C THR A 185 -33.26 -5.95 -1.15
N SER A 186 -32.86 -5.53 0.05
CA SER A 186 -32.88 -4.13 0.47
C SER A 186 -31.75 -3.81 1.47
N LEU A 187 -31.52 -2.51 1.69
CA LEU A 187 -30.59 -1.97 2.68
C LEU A 187 -31.36 -1.18 3.76
N PRO A 188 -30.84 -1.06 4.99
CA PRO A 188 -29.59 -1.63 5.49
C PRO A 188 -29.69 -3.14 5.75
N ILE A 189 -28.57 -3.87 5.63
CA ILE A 189 -28.54 -5.26 6.09
C ILE A 189 -28.55 -5.30 7.62
N SER A 190 -29.10 -6.37 8.21
CA SER A 190 -29.08 -6.53 9.66
C SER A 190 -27.67 -6.81 10.19
N SER A 191 -27.41 -6.43 11.44
CA SER A 191 -26.18 -6.79 12.14
C SER A 191 -26.00 -8.30 12.26
N SER A 192 -27.09 -9.05 12.49
CA SER A 192 -27.08 -10.52 12.52
C SER A 192 -26.63 -11.14 11.18
N MET A 193 -27.05 -10.57 10.05
CA MET A 193 -26.61 -11.00 8.72
C MET A 193 -25.10 -10.79 8.55
N LEU A 194 -24.59 -9.61 8.93
CA LEU A 194 -23.16 -9.34 8.86
C LEU A 194 -22.36 -10.26 9.79
N CYS A 195 -22.88 -10.57 10.97
CA CYS A 195 -22.29 -11.55 11.90
C CYS A 195 -22.19 -12.95 11.25
N ASN A 196 -23.27 -13.40 10.62
CA ASN A 196 -23.29 -14.68 9.91
C ASN A 196 -22.33 -14.70 8.71
N PHE A 197 -22.21 -13.58 7.98
CA PHE A 197 -21.23 -13.44 6.91
C PHE A 197 -19.79 -13.52 7.43
N ILE A 198 -19.49 -12.84 8.55
CA ILE A 198 -18.17 -12.95 9.21
C ILE A 198 -17.87 -14.41 9.59
N ALA A 199 -18.84 -15.10 10.19
CA ALA A 199 -18.69 -16.51 10.55
C ALA A 199 -18.49 -17.40 9.32
N HIS A 200 -19.23 -17.16 8.23
CA HIS A 200 -19.04 -17.85 6.95
C HIS A 200 -17.60 -17.67 6.42
N LEU A 201 -17.12 -16.43 6.33
CA LEU A 201 -15.75 -16.14 5.87
C LEU A 201 -14.69 -16.80 6.77
N PHE A 202 -14.89 -16.79 8.09
CA PHE A 202 -14.00 -17.44 9.04
C PHE A 202 -13.95 -18.96 8.80
N ASN A 203 -15.11 -19.61 8.66
CA ASN A 203 -15.21 -21.04 8.37
C ASN A 203 -14.65 -21.41 6.99
N SER A 204 -14.69 -20.49 6.03
CA SER A 204 -14.02 -20.63 4.72
C SER A 204 -12.51 -20.37 4.77
N GLY A 205 -11.91 -20.17 5.95
CA GLY A 205 -10.47 -20.05 6.13
C GLY A 205 -9.88 -18.66 5.82
N TYR A 206 -10.71 -17.61 5.72
CA TYR A 206 -10.20 -16.26 5.53
C TYR A 206 -9.50 -15.75 6.80
N SER A 207 -8.36 -15.07 6.62
CA SER A 207 -7.65 -14.45 7.75
C SER A 207 -8.49 -13.32 8.38
N PRO A 208 -8.38 -13.05 9.69
CA PRO A 208 -9.12 -11.95 10.32
C PRO A 208 -8.92 -10.59 9.66
N ASN A 209 -7.73 -10.30 9.12
CA ASN A 209 -7.48 -9.05 8.38
C ASN A 209 -8.23 -9.00 7.04
N SER A 210 -8.38 -10.15 6.36
CA SER A 210 -9.20 -10.26 5.15
C SER A 210 -10.68 -10.04 5.50
N ILE A 211 -11.17 -10.69 6.55
CA ILE A 211 -12.54 -10.52 7.06
C ILE A 211 -12.80 -9.05 7.41
N ALA A 212 -11.91 -8.39 8.15
CA ALA A 212 -12.02 -6.97 8.48
C ALA A 212 -12.13 -6.08 7.24
N THR A 213 -11.44 -6.45 6.14
CA THR A 213 -11.54 -5.74 4.85
C THR A 213 -12.92 -5.92 4.24
N HIS A 214 -13.50 -7.12 4.26
CA HIS A 214 -14.86 -7.37 3.80
C HIS A 214 -15.89 -6.59 4.64
N VAL A 215 -15.78 -6.62 5.96
CA VAL A 215 -16.64 -5.83 6.87
C VAL A 215 -16.55 -4.34 6.58
N SER A 216 -15.34 -3.81 6.32
CA SER A 216 -15.14 -2.41 5.95
C SER A 216 -15.82 -2.05 4.62
N ALA A 217 -15.83 -2.96 3.65
CA ALA A 217 -16.52 -2.76 2.37
C ALA A 217 -18.04 -2.65 2.54
N ILE A 218 -18.62 -3.50 3.41
CA ILE A 218 -20.05 -3.44 3.73
C ILE A 218 -20.38 -2.15 4.47
N SER A 219 -19.59 -1.80 5.48
CA SER A 219 -19.71 -0.54 6.24
C SER A 219 -19.64 0.69 5.34
N TYR A 220 -18.73 0.70 4.35
CA TYR A 220 -18.54 1.82 3.43
C TYR A 220 -19.82 2.17 2.66
N VAL A 221 -20.51 1.17 2.07
CA VAL A 221 -21.74 1.43 1.30
C VAL A 221 -22.87 1.91 2.20
N HIS A 222 -23.02 1.35 3.41
CA HIS A 222 -24.06 1.79 4.36
C HIS A 222 -23.85 3.24 4.77
N LYS A 223 -22.60 3.61 5.13
CA LYS A 223 -22.21 4.99 5.45
C LYS A 223 -22.41 5.93 4.27
N LEU A 224 -22.08 5.48 3.07
CA LEU A 224 -22.23 6.30 1.86
C LEU A 224 -23.69 6.63 1.55
N LEU A 225 -24.59 5.68 1.82
CA LEU A 225 -26.02 5.85 1.66
C LEU A 225 -26.69 6.50 2.88
N GLU A 226 -25.90 6.91 3.88
CA GLU A 226 -26.38 7.48 5.14
C GLU A 226 -27.39 6.57 5.88
N THR A 227 -27.22 5.26 5.75
CA THR A 227 -28.02 4.24 6.43
C THR A 227 -27.28 3.70 7.66
N THR A 228 -28.01 3.01 8.54
CA THR A 228 -27.43 2.36 9.72
C THR A 228 -26.28 1.43 9.34
N ASP A 229 -25.09 1.66 9.91
CA ASP A 229 -23.91 0.83 9.67
C ASP A 229 -23.97 -0.46 10.50
N PRO A 230 -24.19 -1.65 9.90
CA PRO A 230 -24.24 -2.90 10.64
C PRO A 230 -22.91 -3.23 11.34
N ALA A 231 -21.78 -2.73 10.82
CA ALA A 231 -20.46 -3.01 11.36
C ALA A 231 -20.15 -2.23 12.65
N ASP A 232 -20.89 -1.16 12.94
CA ASP A 232 -20.67 -0.34 14.13
C ASP A 232 -21.31 -0.93 15.41
N THR A 233 -22.11 -1.99 15.25
CA THR A 233 -22.77 -2.66 16.38
C THR A 233 -21.78 -3.37 17.32
N PHE A 234 -22.09 -3.38 18.62
CA PHE A 234 -21.27 -4.06 19.63
C PHE A 234 -21.07 -5.55 19.30
N LEU A 235 -22.13 -6.21 18.79
CA LEU A 235 -22.08 -7.62 18.42
C LEU A 235 -21.04 -7.89 17.32
N VAL A 236 -21.04 -7.12 16.22
CA VAL A 236 -20.06 -7.28 15.14
C VAL A 236 -18.65 -7.04 15.63
N LYS A 237 -18.43 -6.01 16.46
CA LYS A 237 -17.13 -5.74 17.09
C LYS A 237 -16.64 -6.92 17.94
N LYS A 238 -17.52 -7.56 18.70
CA LYS A 238 -17.18 -8.74 19.53
C LYS A 238 -16.90 -9.99 18.71
N ILE A 239 -17.65 -10.22 17.64
CA ILE A 239 -17.36 -11.34 16.73
C ILE A 239 -16.03 -11.14 16.02
N MET A 240 -15.74 -9.94 15.53
CA MET A 240 -14.44 -9.61 14.96
C MET A 240 -13.30 -9.85 15.96
N GLN A 241 -13.48 -9.45 17.22
CA GLN A 241 -12.53 -9.74 18.30
C GLN A 241 -12.33 -11.26 18.47
N GLY A 242 -13.43 -12.04 18.45
CA GLY A 242 -13.39 -13.51 18.46
C GLY A 242 -12.57 -14.07 17.30
N CYS A 243 -12.82 -13.64 16.06
CA CYS A 243 -12.04 -14.06 14.89
C CYS A 243 -10.54 -13.81 15.08
N HIS A 244 -10.15 -12.65 15.61
CA HIS A 244 -8.76 -12.31 15.86
C HIS A 244 -8.11 -13.20 16.93
N HIS A 245 -8.84 -13.58 17.99
CA HIS A 245 -8.35 -14.48 19.03
C HIS A 245 -8.24 -15.93 18.54
N SER A 246 -9.20 -16.39 17.75
CA SER A 246 -9.24 -17.77 17.26
C SER A 246 -8.20 -18.06 16.17
N ALA A 247 -7.81 -17.06 15.38
CA ALA A 247 -6.83 -17.24 14.30
C ALA A 247 -5.94 -16.00 14.12
N PRO A 248 -5.00 -15.73 15.04
CA PRO A 248 -4.15 -14.56 14.97
C PRO A 248 -3.36 -14.53 13.65
N SER A 249 -3.66 -13.54 12.79
CA SER A 249 -2.96 -13.38 11.52
C SER A 249 -1.65 -12.62 11.70
N LYS A 250 -0.53 -13.32 11.60
CA LYS A 250 0.82 -12.73 11.53
C LYS A 250 1.31 -12.72 10.08
N ASP A 251 2.13 -11.73 9.76
CA ASP A 251 2.80 -11.67 8.46
C ASP A 251 3.87 -12.76 8.39
N SER A 252 3.53 -13.89 7.76
CA SER A 252 4.39 -15.07 7.62
C SER A 252 5.58 -14.86 6.68
N ARG A 253 5.66 -13.72 5.97
CA ARG A 253 6.77 -13.45 5.06
C ARG A 253 8.06 -13.26 5.85
N LEU A 254 9.13 -13.94 5.46
CA LEU A 254 10.46 -13.76 6.03
C LEU A 254 11.24 -12.64 5.34
N PRO A 255 12.19 -11.98 6.03
CA PRO A 255 13.06 -10.99 5.42
C PRO A 255 14.06 -11.63 4.44
N ILE A 256 14.29 -10.99 3.29
CA ILE A 256 15.50 -11.25 2.50
C ILE A 256 16.64 -10.48 3.15
N THR A 257 17.39 -11.11 4.05
CA THR A 257 18.54 -10.49 4.73
C THR A 257 19.73 -10.32 3.77
N GLY A 258 20.75 -9.55 4.15
CA GLY A 258 21.99 -9.40 3.36
C GLY A 258 22.62 -10.74 2.92
N PRO A 259 22.78 -11.72 3.83
CA PRO A 259 23.24 -13.06 3.46
C PRO A 259 22.33 -13.79 2.46
N ILE A 260 21.01 -13.71 2.63
CA ILE A 260 20.06 -14.31 1.69
C ILE A 260 20.13 -13.61 0.33
N LEU A 261 20.24 -12.28 0.31
CA LEU A 261 20.40 -11.51 -0.92
C LEU A 261 21.66 -11.93 -1.68
N HIS A 262 22.79 -12.11 -0.98
CA HIS A 262 24.02 -12.60 -1.58
C HIS A 262 23.84 -13.99 -2.21
N LYS A 263 23.23 -14.94 -1.46
CA LYS A 263 22.88 -16.27 -1.99
C LYS A 263 21.96 -16.19 -3.21
N LEU A 264 20.97 -15.28 -3.20
CA LEU A 264 20.09 -15.04 -4.34
C LEU A 264 20.90 -14.59 -5.56
N ILE A 265 21.76 -13.58 -5.43
CA ILE A 265 22.54 -13.06 -6.55
C ILE A 265 23.47 -14.12 -7.13
N GLN A 266 24.11 -14.94 -6.28
CA GLN A 266 24.93 -16.07 -6.73
C GLN A 266 24.07 -17.14 -7.43
N GLY A 267 22.91 -17.48 -6.87
CA GLY A 267 21.99 -18.48 -7.41
C GLY A 267 21.33 -18.07 -8.74
N LEU A 268 21.35 -16.79 -9.13
CA LEU A 268 20.85 -16.36 -10.44
C LEU A 268 21.61 -16.98 -11.61
N GLN A 269 22.91 -17.29 -11.44
CA GLN A 269 23.71 -17.93 -12.48
C GLN A 269 23.19 -19.33 -12.83
N SER A 270 22.74 -20.08 -11.82
CA SER A 270 22.23 -21.44 -11.98
C SER A 270 20.73 -21.48 -12.26
N SER A 271 19.95 -20.54 -11.72
CA SER A 271 18.47 -20.54 -11.86
C SER A 271 17.94 -19.85 -13.12
N ILE A 272 18.80 -19.12 -13.86
CA ILE A 272 18.40 -18.41 -15.09
C ILE A 272 19.48 -18.60 -16.16
N CYS A 273 19.14 -19.33 -17.23
CA CYS A 273 20.08 -19.60 -18.33
C CYS A 273 20.38 -18.35 -19.19
N ASN A 274 19.38 -17.47 -19.41
CA ASN A 274 19.53 -16.29 -20.25
C ASN A 274 20.29 -15.17 -19.50
N GLN A 275 21.41 -14.71 -20.06
CA GLN A 275 22.26 -13.69 -19.47
C GLN A 275 21.56 -12.33 -19.28
N GLN A 276 20.76 -11.91 -20.24
CA GLN A 276 20.06 -10.62 -20.18
C GLN A 276 19.00 -10.64 -19.07
N GLN A 277 18.28 -11.75 -18.92
CA GLN A 277 17.36 -11.96 -17.81
C GLN A 277 18.08 -11.99 -16.46
N ARG A 278 19.28 -12.58 -16.37
CA ARG A 278 20.11 -12.52 -15.15
C ARG A 278 20.41 -11.09 -14.75
N ILE A 279 20.91 -10.27 -15.67
CA ILE A 279 21.26 -8.86 -15.43
C ILE A 279 20.02 -8.07 -14.98
N LEU A 280 18.89 -8.27 -15.66
CA LEU A 280 17.62 -7.64 -15.33
C LEU A 280 17.13 -8.01 -13.94
N VAL A 281 17.02 -9.30 -13.62
CA VAL A 281 16.52 -9.77 -12.32
C VAL A 281 17.48 -9.38 -11.20
N LYS A 282 18.80 -9.49 -11.42
CA LYS A 282 19.83 -9.03 -10.48
C LYS A 282 19.65 -7.54 -10.16
N SER A 283 19.49 -6.71 -11.18
CA SER A 283 19.25 -5.28 -11.05
C SER A 283 18.00 -5.01 -10.19
N VAL A 284 16.88 -5.68 -10.49
CA VAL A 284 15.63 -5.52 -9.72
C VAL A 284 15.81 -5.91 -8.25
N PHE A 285 16.47 -7.04 -7.96
CA PHE A 285 16.64 -7.53 -6.58
C PHE A 285 17.52 -6.59 -5.76
N LEU A 286 18.66 -6.17 -6.32
CA LEU A 286 19.58 -5.25 -5.64
C LEU A 286 18.94 -3.88 -5.44
N LEU A 287 18.23 -3.35 -6.45
CA LEU A 287 17.56 -2.06 -6.34
C LEU A 287 16.42 -2.11 -5.31
N ALA A 288 15.60 -3.16 -5.34
CA ALA A 288 14.48 -3.32 -4.41
C ALA A 288 14.92 -3.39 -2.95
N PHE A 289 16.01 -4.11 -2.66
CA PHE A 289 16.59 -4.16 -1.33
C PHE A 289 17.20 -2.82 -0.91
N ASN A 290 18.14 -2.28 -1.69
CA ASN A 290 18.93 -1.11 -1.27
C ASN A 290 18.11 0.19 -1.23
N ALA A 291 17.08 0.35 -2.06
CA ALA A 291 16.20 1.53 -2.05
C ALA A 291 14.87 1.32 -1.27
N PHE A 292 14.76 0.22 -0.51
CA PHE A 292 13.55 -0.10 0.26
C PHE A 292 12.29 -0.10 -0.63
N LEU A 293 12.37 -0.52 -1.90
CA LEU A 293 11.27 -0.38 -2.85
C LEU A 293 10.28 -1.52 -2.71
N ARG A 294 8.98 -1.22 -2.88
CA ARG A 294 8.01 -2.29 -3.15
C ARG A 294 8.29 -2.73 -4.58
N LEU A 295 8.28 -4.03 -4.88
CA LEU A 295 8.45 -4.47 -6.27
C LEU A 295 7.43 -3.81 -7.21
N GLY A 296 6.19 -3.57 -6.75
CA GLY A 296 5.19 -2.85 -7.53
C GLY A 296 5.46 -1.35 -7.75
N GLU A 297 6.51 -0.77 -7.16
CA GLU A 297 7.00 0.59 -7.48
C GLU A 297 7.95 0.56 -8.70
N VAL A 298 8.55 -0.59 -9.04
CA VAL A 298 9.55 -0.70 -10.12
C VAL A 298 9.16 -1.63 -11.27
N VAL A 299 8.28 -2.61 -11.04
CA VAL A 299 7.82 -3.55 -12.07
C VAL A 299 6.30 -3.58 -12.17
N VAL A 300 5.81 -3.77 -13.41
CA VAL A 300 4.43 -3.52 -13.79
C VAL A 300 3.52 -4.67 -13.33
N LYS A 301 2.44 -4.37 -12.63
CA LYS A 301 1.44 -5.39 -12.22
C LYS A 301 0.42 -5.70 -13.32
N SER A 302 0.07 -4.70 -14.12
CA SER A 302 -0.88 -4.80 -15.22
C SER A 302 -0.61 -3.70 -16.24
N LYS A 303 -1.05 -3.88 -17.50
CA LYS A 303 -0.86 -2.90 -18.58
C LYS A 303 -1.39 -1.50 -18.21
N SER A 304 -2.47 -1.42 -17.45
CA SER A 304 -3.07 -0.17 -16.96
C SER A 304 -2.21 0.59 -15.94
N LEU A 305 -1.24 -0.08 -15.30
CA LEU A 305 -0.39 0.50 -14.25
C LEU A 305 1.03 0.82 -14.73
N THR A 306 1.28 0.74 -16.04
CA THR A 306 2.59 0.97 -16.66
C THR A 306 3.15 2.36 -16.33
N ASN A 307 2.30 3.38 -16.26
CA ASN A 307 2.73 4.76 -15.95
C ASN A 307 2.88 5.04 -14.45
N THR A 308 2.63 4.03 -13.59
CA THR A 308 2.69 4.18 -12.13
C THR A 308 3.94 3.60 -11.49
N VAL A 309 4.79 2.94 -12.28
CA VAL A 309 6.11 2.47 -11.84
C VAL A 309 7.17 3.52 -12.14
N VAL A 310 8.37 3.37 -11.59
CA VAL A 310 9.54 4.18 -11.97
C VAL A 310 9.74 4.11 -13.47
N GLN A 311 9.80 5.28 -14.12
CA GLN A 311 10.07 5.40 -15.54
C GLN A 311 11.58 5.56 -15.79
N ARG A 312 12.02 5.37 -17.03
CA ARG A 312 13.43 5.59 -17.38
C ARG A 312 13.86 7.02 -17.10
N GLU A 313 13.02 8.01 -17.36
CA GLU A 313 13.29 9.42 -17.08
C GLU A 313 13.44 9.75 -15.58
N ASP A 314 13.00 8.87 -14.69
CA ASP A 314 13.11 9.05 -13.24
C ASP A 314 14.47 8.61 -12.67
N VAL A 315 15.40 8.17 -13.51
CA VAL A 315 16.68 7.58 -13.08
C VAL A 315 17.86 8.29 -13.72
N SER A 316 18.68 8.93 -12.89
CA SER A 316 19.86 9.70 -13.30
C SER A 316 21.11 9.18 -12.61
N PHE A 317 22.22 9.05 -13.34
CA PHE A 317 23.50 8.58 -12.79
C PHE A 317 24.48 9.73 -12.66
N VAL A 318 25.23 9.75 -11.55
CA VAL A 318 26.43 10.57 -11.40
C VAL A 318 27.63 9.69 -11.74
N LEU A 319 28.47 10.17 -12.66
CA LEU A 319 29.64 9.45 -13.15
C LEU A 319 30.92 10.17 -12.74
N GLU A 320 31.92 9.42 -12.30
CA GLU A 320 33.30 9.87 -12.12
C GLU A 320 34.20 8.96 -12.96
N ASN A 321 35.07 9.53 -13.80
CA ASN A 321 35.95 8.77 -14.69
C ASN A 321 35.20 7.67 -15.48
N ASN A 322 34.03 8.02 -16.06
CA ASN A 322 33.12 7.11 -16.76
C ASN A 322 32.55 5.94 -15.94
N SER A 323 32.75 5.93 -14.62
CA SER A 323 32.20 4.93 -13.70
C SER A 323 31.05 5.53 -12.88
N PRO A 324 29.93 4.82 -12.71
CA PRO A 324 28.81 5.32 -11.91
C PRO A 324 29.15 5.27 -10.41
N VAL A 325 29.08 6.44 -9.76
CA VAL A 325 29.34 6.59 -8.32
C VAL A 325 28.05 6.80 -7.51
N GLU A 326 26.98 7.23 -8.17
CA GLU A 326 25.67 7.42 -7.56
C GLU A 326 24.55 7.25 -8.59
N VAL A 327 23.37 6.86 -8.12
CA VAL A 327 22.12 6.95 -8.88
C VAL A 327 21.05 7.68 -8.06
N LEU A 328 20.36 8.61 -8.70
CA LEU A 328 19.16 9.27 -8.23
C LEU A 328 17.94 8.57 -8.83
N LEU A 329 17.01 8.14 -7.99
CA LEU A 329 15.70 7.62 -8.37
C LEU A 329 14.60 8.58 -7.91
N VAL A 330 13.69 8.94 -8.79
CA VAL A 330 12.52 9.77 -8.48
C VAL A 330 11.25 8.91 -8.45
N LEU A 331 10.63 8.79 -7.28
CA LEU A 331 9.33 8.14 -7.14
C LEU A 331 8.21 9.17 -7.27
N ARG A 332 7.48 9.14 -8.38
CA ARG A 332 6.25 9.95 -8.59
C ARG A 332 5.02 9.32 -7.94
N HIS A 333 4.98 7.99 -7.90
CA HIS A 333 3.85 7.22 -7.43
C HIS A 333 4.30 6.21 -6.38
N PHE A 334 3.70 6.28 -5.18
CA PHE A 334 3.88 5.30 -4.13
C PHE A 334 2.66 5.27 -3.21
N LYS A 335 2.45 4.16 -2.49
CA LYS A 335 1.20 3.89 -1.76
C LYS A 335 0.78 4.99 -0.79
N THR A 336 1.74 5.65 -0.15
CA THR A 336 1.50 6.69 0.86
C THR A 336 1.50 8.11 0.27
N ASN A 337 1.65 8.25 -1.05
CA ASN A 337 1.70 9.55 -1.73
C ASN A 337 0.30 10.13 -1.98
N LYS A 338 -0.31 10.71 -0.93
CA LYS A 338 -1.62 11.36 -1.05
C LYS A 338 -1.54 12.75 -1.70
N THR A 339 -0.39 13.41 -1.57
CA THR A 339 -0.13 14.80 -2.00
C THR A 339 0.45 14.90 -3.42
N LYS A 340 0.84 13.75 -4.03
CA LYS A 340 1.54 13.65 -5.32
C LYS A 340 2.95 14.28 -5.32
N ASP A 341 3.57 14.35 -4.15
CA ASP A 341 4.93 14.86 -4.03
C ASP A 341 5.94 13.87 -4.63
N LEU A 342 7.03 14.41 -5.15
CA LEU A 342 8.15 13.60 -5.62
C LEU A 342 8.96 13.11 -4.42
N PHE A 343 9.39 11.85 -4.44
CA PHE A 343 10.31 11.32 -3.45
C PHE A 343 11.62 10.89 -4.11
N GLN A 344 12.72 11.49 -3.70
CA GLN A 344 14.04 11.23 -4.25
C GLN A 344 14.80 10.21 -3.40
N ILE A 345 15.43 9.24 -4.05
CA ILE A 345 16.30 8.24 -3.43
C ILE A 345 17.68 8.34 -4.07
N HIS A 346 18.67 8.64 -3.24
CA HIS A 346 20.07 8.67 -3.62
C HIS A 346 20.74 7.38 -3.16
N LEU A 347 21.32 6.62 -4.10
CA LEU A 347 22.11 5.44 -3.78
C LEU A 347 23.55 5.65 -4.24
N LYS A 348 24.49 5.59 -3.29
CA LYS A 348 25.92 5.58 -3.58
C LYS A 348 26.39 4.19 -4.02
N ALA A 349 27.37 4.16 -4.90
CA ALA A 349 27.96 2.91 -5.36
C ALA A 349 28.69 2.19 -4.21
N LEU A 350 28.44 0.90 -4.06
CA LEU A 350 29.17 0.04 -3.13
C LEU A 350 30.54 -0.32 -3.70
N LYS A 351 31.52 -0.52 -2.80
CA LYS A 351 32.87 -0.99 -3.15
C LYS A 351 32.83 -2.33 -3.87
N ASP A 352 32.01 -3.26 -3.38
CA ASP A 352 31.75 -4.53 -4.04
C ASP A 352 30.78 -4.33 -5.21
N LYS A 353 31.34 -4.32 -6.43
CA LYS A 353 30.58 -4.17 -7.67
C LYS A 353 29.58 -5.31 -7.90
N THR A 354 29.83 -6.51 -7.36
CA THR A 354 28.96 -7.67 -7.58
C THR A 354 27.61 -7.51 -6.89
N MET A 355 27.60 -6.87 -5.72
CA MET A 355 26.41 -6.58 -4.91
C MET A 355 25.94 -5.13 -5.04
N CYS A 356 26.59 -4.32 -5.88
CA CYS A 356 26.28 -2.90 -6.03
C CYS A 356 25.01 -2.67 -6.87
N PRO A 357 23.95 -2.04 -6.31
CA PRO A 357 22.76 -1.69 -7.08
C PRO A 357 23.05 -0.66 -8.17
N VAL A 358 23.95 0.29 -7.93
CA VAL A 358 24.30 1.37 -8.86
C VAL A 358 24.96 0.82 -10.12
N TYR A 359 26.02 0.03 -9.96
CA TYR A 359 26.71 -0.60 -11.09
C TYR A 359 25.79 -1.54 -11.87
N THR A 360 25.04 -2.39 -11.17
CA THR A 360 24.14 -3.36 -11.83
C THR A 360 23.00 -2.65 -12.58
N LEU A 361 22.45 -1.57 -12.03
CA LEU A 361 21.42 -0.77 -12.70
C LEU A 361 21.98 -0.02 -13.91
N TYR A 362 23.19 0.53 -13.80
CA TYR A 362 23.87 1.19 -14.91
C TYR A 362 24.18 0.22 -16.06
N GLU A 363 24.69 -0.97 -15.73
CA GLU A 363 24.92 -2.06 -16.69
C GLU A 363 23.61 -2.46 -17.39
N TYR A 364 22.55 -2.68 -16.63
CA TYR A 364 21.22 -2.98 -17.16
C TYR A 364 20.75 -1.90 -18.17
N VAL A 365 20.80 -0.62 -17.78
CA VAL A 365 20.37 0.49 -18.64
C VAL A 365 21.21 0.56 -19.92
N LYS A 366 22.53 0.37 -19.83
CA LYS A 366 23.41 0.39 -21.00
C LYS A 366 23.15 -0.76 -21.97
N ILE A 367 22.97 -1.97 -21.46
CA ILE A 367 22.77 -3.16 -22.32
C ILE A 367 21.38 -3.13 -22.97
N PHE A 368 20.35 -2.68 -22.25
CA PHE A 368 18.98 -2.71 -22.75
C PHE A 368 18.65 -1.49 -23.61
N GLY A 369 19.35 -0.36 -23.44
CA GLY A 369 19.32 0.77 -24.38
C GLY A 369 18.00 1.55 -24.45
N HIS A 370 17.09 1.37 -23.49
CA HIS A 370 15.81 2.08 -23.47
C HIS A 370 15.96 3.47 -22.82
N HIS A 371 15.36 4.47 -23.46
CA HIS A 371 15.39 5.87 -23.00
C HIS A 371 14.04 6.39 -22.49
N THR A 372 12.94 5.70 -22.80
CA THR A 372 11.57 6.08 -22.41
C THR A 372 10.79 4.88 -21.89
N GLY A 373 9.65 5.14 -21.25
CA GLY A 373 8.78 4.11 -20.67
C GLY A 373 9.24 3.61 -19.30
N PRO A 374 8.67 2.50 -18.79
CA PRO A 374 9.06 1.89 -17.53
C PRO A 374 10.55 1.62 -17.44
N LEU A 375 11.14 1.81 -16.25
CA LEU A 375 12.56 1.57 -16.01
C LEU A 375 12.96 0.15 -16.43
N TYR A 376 12.18 -0.86 -16.03
CA TYR A 376 12.43 -2.24 -16.37
C TYR A 376 11.59 -2.68 -17.57
N GLN A 377 12.26 -2.83 -18.70
CA GLN A 377 11.78 -3.39 -19.96
C GLN A 377 12.64 -4.59 -20.37
N PHE A 378 12.06 -5.55 -21.08
CA PHE A 378 12.82 -6.53 -21.85
C PHE A 378 13.54 -5.83 -23.00
N ILE A 379 14.54 -6.47 -23.63
CA ILE A 379 15.25 -5.87 -24.78
C ILE A 379 14.28 -5.46 -25.90
N GLY A 380 13.24 -6.25 -26.15
CA GLY A 380 12.18 -5.90 -27.10
C GLY A 380 11.22 -4.79 -26.64
N GLY A 381 11.53 -4.01 -25.60
CA GLY A 381 10.75 -2.86 -25.12
C GLY A 381 9.50 -3.18 -24.29
N LYS A 382 9.11 -4.46 -24.20
CA LYS A 382 7.95 -4.85 -23.38
C LYS A 382 8.23 -4.60 -21.88
N PRO A 383 7.31 -4.00 -21.12
CA PRO A 383 7.49 -3.81 -19.68
C PRO A 383 7.67 -5.13 -18.93
N VAL A 384 8.56 -5.14 -17.95
CA VAL A 384 8.76 -6.28 -17.04
C VAL A 384 7.60 -6.37 -16.06
N THR A 385 7.04 -7.56 -15.93
CA THR A 385 5.88 -7.79 -15.06
C THR A 385 6.28 -8.22 -13.65
N TYR A 386 5.42 -7.89 -12.69
CA TYR A 386 5.55 -8.37 -11.31
C TYR A 386 5.60 -9.90 -11.24
N SER A 387 4.74 -10.60 -12.01
CA SER A 387 4.69 -12.06 -12.04
C SER A 387 5.99 -12.68 -12.54
N PHE A 388 6.62 -12.09 -13.56
CA PHE A 388 7.93 -12.52 -14.07
C PHE A 388 9.00 -12.46 -12.97
N VAL A 389 9.14 -11.30 -12.32
CA VAL A 389 10.15 -11.13 -11.24
C VAL A 389 9.87 -12.06 -10.07
N THR A 390 8.61 -12.20 -9.64
CA THR A 390 8.29 -13.10 -8.53
C THR A 390 8.51 -14.56 -8.88
N LYS A 391 8.28 -14.99 -10.13
CA LYS A 391 8.57 -16.36 -10.55
C LYS A 391 10.06 -16.65 -10.42
N HIS A 392 10.91 -15.75 -10.90
CA HIS A 392 12.36 -15.90 -10.72
C HIS A 392 12.77 -15.86 -9.25
N LEU A 393 12.18 -14.99 -8.44
CA LEU A 393 12.41 -15.00 -6.98
C LEU A 393 12.08 -16.36 -6.36
N GLN A 394 10.91 -16.93 -6.65
CA GLN A 394 10.50 -18.24 -6.11
C GLN A 394 11.48 -19.35 -6.53
N ASN A 395 11.82 -19.40 -7.82
CA ASN A 395 12.74 -20.40 -8.36
C ASN A 395 14.13 -20.29 -7.73
N THR A 396 14.68 -19.07 -7.59
CA THR A 396 16.00 -18.88 -6.99
C THR A 396 15.98 -19.15 -5.48
N ILE A 397 14.90 -18.78 -4.77
CA ILE A 397 14.71 -19.12 -3.35
C ILE A 397 14.72 -20.66 -3.16
N GLN A 398 13.99 -21.38 -4.00
CA GLN A 398 13.98 -22.84 -3.99
C GLN A 398 15.37 -23.42 -4.26
N PHE A 399 16.07 -22.87 -5.27
CA PHE A 399 17.42 -23.30 -5.64
C PHE A 399 18.42 -23.15 -4.49
N ILE A 400 18.33 -22.08 -3.70
CA ILE A 400 19.21 -21.87 -2.53
C ILE A 400 18.75 -22.62 -1.27
N GLY A 401 17.80 -23.56 -1.40
CA GLY A 401 17.35 -24.45 -0.32
C GLY A 401 16.37 -23.81 0.67
N LEU A 402 15.73 -22.69 0.33
CA LEU A 402 14.77 -22.00 1.19
C LEU A 402 13.32 -22.24 0.72
N ASN A 403 12.36 -22.18 1.63
CA ASN A 403 10.94 -22.38 1.31
C ASN A 403 10.35 -21.17 0.53
N PRO A 404 9.97 -21.31 -0.75
CA PRO A 404 9.50 -20.19 -1.57
C PRO A 404 8.24 -19.50 -1.03
N SER A 405 7.35 -20.26 -0.37
CA SER A 405 6.08 -19.74 0.16
C SER A 405 6.24 -18.62 1.19
N LEU A 406 7.39 -18.57 1.87
CA LEU A 406 7.74 -17.60 2.90
C LEU A 406 8.40 -16.32 2.35
N TYR A 407 8.79 -16.29 1.07
CA TYR A 407 9.46 -15.15 0.47
C TYR A 407 8.60 -14.56 -0.65
N LYS A 408 8.30 -13.26 -0.58
CA LYS A 408 7.49 -12.55 -1.59
C LYS A 408 8.16 -11.21 -1.91
N GLY A 409 7.61 -10.47 -2.86
CA GLY A 409 8.18 -9.15 -3.22
C GLY A 409 8.34 -8.17 -2.04
N HIS A 410 7.52 -8.29 -0.99
CA HIS A 410 7.64 -7.46 0.22
C HIS A 410 8.81 -7.89 1.13
N SER A 411 9.32 -9.11 0.99
CA SER A 411 10.44 -9.64 1.78
C SER A 411 11.73 -8.84 1.59
N PHE A 412 11.95 -8.23 0.41
CA PHE A 412 13.06 -7.28 0.19
C PHE A 412 12.99 -6.10 1.15
N ARG A 413 11.80 -5.51 1.35
CA ARG A 413 11.62 -4.35 2.23
C ARG A 413 11.74 -4.70 3.71
N ILE A 414 11.21 -5.85 4.12
CA ILE A 414 11.39 -6.36 5.49
C ILE A 414 12.88 -6.56 5.75
N GLY A 415 13.58 -7.18 4.79
CA GLY A 415 15.03 -7.37 4.82
C GLY A 415 15.83 -6.08 4.90
N ALA A 416 15.50 -5.09 4.08
CA ALA A 416 16.17 -3.78 4.08
C ALA A 416 16.01 -3.05 5.43
N ALA A 417 14.81 -3.03 6.00
CA ALA A 417 14.58 -2.47 7.34
C ALA A 417 15.35 -3.21 8.43
N THR A 418 15.31 -4.54 8.39
CA THR A 418 16.01 -5.40 9.35
C THR A 418 17.53 -5.20 9.24
N HIS A 419 18.06 -5.04 8.03
CA HIS A 419 19.47 -4.75 7.80
C HIS A 419 19.88 -3.36 8.29
N ALA A 420 19.11 -2.32 7.99
CA ALA A 420 19.39 -0.98 8.50
C ALA A 420 19.32 -0.91 10.04
N ALA A 421 18.38 -1.62 10.66
CA ALA A 421 18.30 -1.72 12.11
C ALA A 421 19.57 -2.40 12.68
N LYS A 422 20.05 -3.47 12.05
CA LYS A 422 21.32 -4.13 12.43
C LYS A 422 22.53 -3.20 12.31
N LEU A 423 22.52 -2.28 11.34
CA LEU A 423 23.55 -1.26 11.19
C LEU A 423 23.40 -0.06 12.16
N GLY A 424 22.43 -0.10 13.08
CA GLY A 424 22.24 0.92 14.10
C GLY A 424 21.48 2.17 13.64
N TYR A 425 20.80 2.12 12.48
CA TYR A 425 19.95 3.24 12.06
C TYR A 425 18.76 3.40 13.00
N SER A 426 18.42 4.66 13.32
CA SER A 426 17.24 4.95 14.15
C SER A 426 15.93 4.50 13.49
N GLU A 427 14.93 4.16 14.30
CA GLU A 427 13.58 3.80 13.82
C GLU A 427 13.01 4.89 12.89
N ASN A 428 13.18 6.17 13.23
CA ASN A 428 12.73 7.30 12.40
C ASN A 428 13.44 7.33 11.04
N SER A 429 14.76 7.12 11.00
CA SER A 429 15.52 7.06 9.74
C SER A 429 15.03 5.91 8.86
N ILE A 430 14.85 4.71 9.43
CA ILE A 430 14.35 3.54 8.70
C ILE A 430 12.90 3.76 8.24
N GLN A 431 12.08 4.43 9.05
CA GLN A 431 10.71 4.80 8.72
C GLN A 431 10.65 5.72 7.49
N LYS A 432 11.53 6.74 7.45
CA LYS A 432 11.69 7.65 6.31
C LYS A 432 12.19 6.92 5.07
N MET A 433 13.26 6.12 5.18
CA MET A 433 13.80 5.33 4.06
C MET A 433 12.74 4.39 3.46
N GLY A 434 11.97 3.72 4.32
CA GLY A 434 10.87 2.86 3.90
C GLY A 434 9.58 3.58 3.55
N ARG A 435 9.44 4.90 3.76
CA ARG A 435 8.20 5.64 3.46
C ARG A 435 6.99 5.03 4.20
N TRP A 436 7.15 4.69 5.48
CA TRP A 436 6.08 4.14 6.31
C TRP A 436 5.40 5.25 7.12
N ASN A 437 4.09 5.43 6.95
CA ASN A 437 3.33 6.47 7.66
C ASN A 437 2.94 6.09 9.11
N SER A 438 3.30 4.89 9.58
CA SER A 438 2.89 4.37 10.89
C SER A 438 3.95 3.45 11.47
N ASP A 439 3.70 2.95 12.69
CA ASP A 439 4.44 1.91 13.43
C ASP A 439 4.60 0.56 12.68
N ALA A 440 4.27 0.50 11.38
CA ALA A 440 4.51 -0.65 10.53
C ALA A 440 5.98 -1.11 10.57
N ILE A 441 6.91 -0.19 10.79
CA ILE A 441 8.33 -0.49 11.01
C ILE A 441 8.58 -1.50 12.13
N ARG A 442 7.84 -1.40 13.25
CA ARG A 442 7.96 -2.32 14.40
C ARG A 442 7.62 -3.76 14.05
N ARG A 443 6.84 -3.98 12.98
CA ARG A 443 6.54 -5.33 12.45
C ARG A 443 7.58 -5.85 11.45
N TYR A 444 8.40 -4.94 10.90
CA TYR A 444 9.35 -5.23 9.83
C TYR A 444 10.78 -5.38 10.30
N VAL A 445 11.17 -4.71 11.39
CA VAL A 445 12.45 -4.96 12.04
C VAL A 445 12.35 -6.28 12.80
N ARG A 446 13.03 -7.31 12.33
CA ARG A 446 13.03 -8.66 12.92
C ARG A 446 14.45 -9.11 13.18
N LEU A 447 15.04 -8.63 14.28
CA LEU A 447 16.45 -8.87 14.59
C LEU A 447 16.80 -10.36 14.79
N GLU A 448 15.84 -11.14 15.30
CA GLU A 448 15.92 -12.62 15.41
C GLU A 448 16.25 -13.31 14.08
N SER A 449 15.96 -12.66 12.93
CA SER A 449 16.21 -13.23 11.60
C SER A 449 17.70 -13.29 11.20
N PHE A 450 18.61 -12.81 12.07
CA PHE A 450 20.06 -12.91 11.87
C PHE A 450 20.72 -14.07 12.63
N GLU A 451 19.98 -14.79 13.47
CA GLU A 451 20.51 -15.88 14.31
C GLU A 451 20.46 -17.26 13.60
N ILE A 452 20.49 -17.28 12.27
CA ILE A 452 20.46 -18.52 11.46
C ILE A 452 21.88 -19.04 11.22
#